data_AF-A0A7W2N7D2-F1
#
_entry.id   AF-A0A7W2N7D2-F1
#
_cell.length_a   1.000
_cell.length_b   1.000
_cell.length_c   1.000
_cell.angle_alpha   90.00
_cell.angle_beta   90.00
_cell.angle_gamma   90.00
#
_symmetry.space_group_name_H-M   'P 1'
#
loop_
_entity.id
_entity.type
_entity.pdbx_description
1 polymer ?
#
loop_
_entity_poly.entity_id
_entity_poly.type
_entity_poly.pdbx_seq_one_letter_code
_entity_poly.pdbx_strand_id
1 'polypeptide(L)'
;MWISIVLVSILALLMFRSGVAEYKYYQSVKTLEPKIWEQLGSPKFLKIPIVFVSSKGSKLLRGISNKIVCEFANKHRQAGIQFLAYVVLVLVASIVYFKIA
;
A
#
# COMPACT_ATOMS: atom_id res chain seq x y z
N MET A 1 -8.97 -17.89 21.56
CA MET A 1 -8.86 -18.59 20.26
C MET A 1 -9.69 -17.92 19.17
N TRP A 2 -11.02 -17.83 19.30
CA TRP A 2 -11.89 -17.19 18.28
C TRP A 2 -11.58 -15.72 17.98
N ILE A 3 -11.31 -14.90 19.01
CA ILE A 3 -10.96 -13.48 18.85
C ILE A 3 -9.68 -13.33 18.01
N SER A 4 -8.66 -14.13 18.29
CA SER A 4 -7.40 -14.14 17.53
C SER A 4 -7.61 -14.54 16.07
N ILE A 5 -8.48 -15.52 15.80
CA ILE A 5 -8.82 -15.92 14.43
C ILE A 5 -9.47 -14.76 13.68
N VAL A 6 -10.46 -14.09 14.27
CA VAL A 6 -11.14 -12.93 13.66
C VAL A 6 -10.13 -11.81 13.38
N LEU A 7 -9.25 -11.50 14.34
CA LEU A 7 -8.24 -10.45 14.19
C LEU A 7 -7.26 -10.75 13.05
N VAL A 8 -6.79 -12.00 12.94
CA VAL A 8 -5.87 -12.44 11.89
C VAL A 8 -6.57 -12.47 10.52
N SER A 9 -7.84 -12.90 10.46
CA SER A 9 -8.62 -12.88 9.21
C SER A 9 -8.83 -11.46 8.69
N ILE A 10 -9.16 -10.49 9.55
CA ILE A 10 -9.29 -9.08 9.16
C ILE A 10 -7.94 -8.53 8.72
N LEU A 11 -6.84 -8.86 9.41
CA LEU A 11 -5.50 -8.46 9.02
C LEU A 11 -5.14 -8.99 7.62
N ALA A 12 -5.40 -10.27 7.35
CA ALA A 12 -5.14 -10.90 6.06
C ALA A 12 -5.96 -10.26 4.93
N LEU A 13 -7.23 -9.95 5.17
CA LEU A 13 -8.08 -9.24 4.21
C LEU A 13 -7.56 -7.83 3.91
N LEU A 14 -7.12 -7.10 4.93
CA LEU A 14 -6.54 -5.76 4.75
C LEU A 14 -5.21 -5.81 4.01
N MET A 15 -4.32 -6.77 4.33
CA MET A 15 -3.08 -7.00 3.58
C MET A 15 -3.37 -7.33 2.12
N PHE A 16 -4.30 -8.24 1.85
CA PHE A 16 -4.67 -8.61 0.49
C PHE A 16 -5.21 -7.41 -0.29
N ARG A 17 -6.12 -6.63 0.32
CA ARG A 17 -6.66 -5.41 -0.30
C ARG A 17 -5.58 -4.38 -0.60
N SER A 18 -4.63 -4.19 0.33
CA SER A 18 -3.49 -3.29 0.15
C SER A 18 -2.59 -3.76 -1.00
N GLY A 19 -2.24 -5.04 -1.03
CA GLY A 19 -1.41 -5.62 -2.09
C GLY A 19 -2.06 -5.55 -3.47
N VAL A 20 -3.37 -5.78 -3.57
CA VAL A 20 -4.11 -5.62 -4.83
C VAL A 20 -4.13 -4.15 -5.28
N ALA A 21 -4.32 -3.20 -4.37
CA ALA A 21 -4.30 -1.77 -4.70
C ALA A 21 -2.92 -1.33 -5.17
N GLU A 22 -1.86 -1.81 -4.53
CA GLU A 22 -0.48 -1.55 -4.89
C GLU A 22 -0.14 -2.14 -6.28
N TYR A 23 -0.54 -3.38 -6.53
CA TYR A 23 -0.38 -4.01 -7.84
C TYR A 23 -1.11 -3.24 -8.96
N LYS A 24 -2.36 -2.82 -8.72
CA LYS A 24 -3.13 -2.02 -9.69
C LYS A 24 -2.48 -0.67 -9.94
N TYR A 25 -1.93 -0.03 -8.91
CA TYR A 25 -1.21 1.23 -9.06
C TYR A 25 0.03 1.05 -9.95
N TYR A 26 0.86 0.04 -9.70
CA TYR A 26 2.05 -0.23 -10.51
C TYR A 26 1.71 -0.58 -11.96
N GLN A 27 0.69 -1.41 -12.18
CA GLN A 27 0.17 -1.70 -13.52
C GLN A 27 -0.29 -0.42 -14.22
N SER A 28 -1.05 0.45 -13.52
CA SER A 28 -1.56 1.68 -14.11
C SER A 28 -0.44 2.62 -14.56
N VAL A 29 0.64 2.76 -13.79
CA VAL A 29 1.81 3.56 -14.19
C VAL A 29 2.51 2.93 -15.39
N LYS A 30 2.67 1.60 -15.39
CA LYS A 30 3.30 0.89 -16.50
C LYS A 30 2.52 1.03 -17.81
N THR A 31 1.19 0.96 -17.78
CA THR A 31 0.35 1.01 -18.98
C THR A 31 0.02 2.42 -19.44
N LEU A 32 -0.25 3.34 -18.51
CA LEU A 32 -0.72 4.69 -18.84
C LEU A 32 0.41 5.71 -18.94
N GLU A 33 1.52 5.47 -18.26
CA GLU A 33 2.69 6.37 -18.22
C GLU A 33 4.00 5.60 -18.50
N PRO A 34 4.13 4.94 -19.67
CA PRO A 34 5.29 4.09 -19.98
C PRO A 34 6.61 4.87 -19.98
N LYS A 35 6.59 6.17 -20.34
CA LYS A 35 7.78 7.05 -20.29
C LYS A 35 8.30 7.21 -18.86
N ILE A 36 7.41 7.38 -17.89
CA ILE A 36 7.78 7.50 -16.47
C ILE A 36 8.23 6.14 -15.94
N TRP A 37 7.57 5.06 -16.37
CA TRP A 37 7.99 3.70 -16.04
C TRP A 37 9.43 3.37 -16.51
N GLU A 38 9.80 3.82 -17.72
CA GLU A 38 11.18 3.71 -18.21
C GLU A 38 12.15 4.59 -17.44
N GLN A 39 11.77 5.83 -17.09
CA GLN A 39 12.59 6.73 -16.26
C GLN A 39 12.81 6.21 -14.84
N LEU A 40 11.89 5.41 -14.31
CA LEU A 40 12.04 4.67 -13.06
C LEU A 40 13.01 3.47 -13.20
N GLY A 41 13.55 3.20 -14.40
CA GLY A 41 14.49 2.12 -14.67
C GLY A 41 13.82 0.77 -14.91
N SER A 42 12.53 0.75 -15.28
CA SER A 42 11.73 -0.46 -15.50
C SER A 42 11.93 -1.53 -14.41
N PRO A 43 11.63 -1.20 -13.14
CA PRO A 43 11.93 -2.06 -12.02
C PRO A 43 11.19 -3.41 -12.15
N LYS A 44 11.92 -4.52 -11.98
CA LYS A 44 11.34 -5.86 -11.98
C LYS A 44 10.72 -6.18 -10.62
N PHE A 45 9.45 -6.60 -10.65
CA PHE A 45 8.64 -7.18 -9.56
C PHE A 45 9.01 -6.71 -8.13
N LEU A 46 10.02 -7.33 -7.52
CA LEU A 46 10.42 -7.07 -6.13
C LEU A 46 11.04 -5.68 -5.90
N LYS A 47 11.61 -5.05 -6.93
CA LYS A 47 12.22 -3.70 -6.81
C LYS A 47 11.23 -2.57 -7.01
N ILE A 48 10.01 -2.86 -7.48
CA ILE A 48 9.01 -1.84 -7.80
C ILE A 48 8.67 -0.98 -6.57
N PRO A 49 8.33 -1.54 -5.39
CA PRO A 49 8.01 -0.71 -4.22
C PRO A 49 9.19 0.18 -3.80
N ILE A 50 10.41 -0.36 -3.83
CA ILE A 50 11.63 0.37 -3.42
C ILE A 50 11.86 1.58 -4.32
N VAL A 51 11.72 1.40 -5.64
CA VAL A 51 11.91 2.50 -6.60
C VAL A 51 10.79 3.53 -6.49
N PHE A 52 9.55 3.08 -6.28
CA PHE A 52 8.39 3.95 -6.14
C PHE A 52 8.44 4.84 -4.89
N VAL A 53 8.94 4.30 -3.78
CA VAL A 53 9.10 5.04 -2.52
C VAL A 53 10.38 5.88 -2.50
N SER A 54 11.33 5.64 -3.42
CA SER A 54 12.56 6.44 -3.50
C SER A 54 12.27 7.92 -3.74
N SER A 55 13.19 8.79 -3.29
CA SER A 55 13.08 10.24 -3.49
C SER A 55 13.05 10.65 -4.97
N LYS A 56 13.74 9.90 -5.84
CA LYS A 56 13.67 10.09 -7.30
C LYS A 56 12.32 9.64 -7.87
N GLY A 57 11.85 8.45 -7.48
CA GLY A 57 10.59 7.90 -7.98
C GLY A 57 9.39 8.73 -7.56
N SER A 58 9.33 9.14 -6.30
CA SER A 58 8.26 10.01 -5.79
C SER A 58 8.20 11.38 -6.49
N LYS A 59 9.34 11.97 -6.86
CA LYS A 59 9.38 13.21 -7.67
C LYS A 59 8.81 12.98 -9.08
N LEU A 60 9.20 11.89 -9.73
CA LEU A 60 8.69 11.51 -11.06
C LEU A 60 7.17 11.25 -11.03
N LEU A 61 6.70 10.50 -10.04
CA LEU A 61 5.29 10.13 -9.89
C LEU A 61 4.40 11.34 -9.55
N ARG A 62 4.93 12.36 -8.86
CA ARG A 62 4.21 13.62 -8.61
C ARG A 62 3.96 14.45 -9.87
N GLY A 63 4.72 14.22 -10.94
CA GLY A 63 4.50 14.86 -12.24
C GLY A 63 3.34 14.26 -13.03
N ILE A 64 2.75 13.14 -12.58
CA ILE A 64 1.66 12.47 -13.28
C ILE A 64 0.36 13.25 -13.09
N SER A 65 -0.16 13.81 -14.18
CA SER A 65 -1.47 14.47 -14.20
C SER A 65 -2.62 13.52 -14.59
N ASN A 66 -2.30 12.26 -14.92
CA ASN A 66 -3.29 11.27 -15.30
C ASN A 66 -4.22 10.92 -14.13
N LYS A 67 -5.52 11.25 -14.30
CA LYS A 67 -6.56 11.06 -13.29
C LYS A 67 -6.67 9.61 -12.81
N ILE A 68 -6.51 8.64 -13.71
CA ILE A 68 -6.65 7.21 -13.39
C ILE A 68 -5.50 6.76 -12.47
N VAL A 69 -4.26 7.14 -12.81
CA VAL A 69 -3.08 6.84 -11.99
C VAL A 69 -3.19 7.51 -10.62
N CYS A 70 -3.66 8.77 -10.58
CA CYS A 70 -3.86 9.52 -9.35
C CYS A 70 -4.93 8.86 -8.44
N GLU A 71 -6.02 8.36 -9.04
CA GLU A 71 -7.06 7.63 -8.30
C GLU A 71 -6.53 6.32 -7.70
N PHE A 72 -5.74 5.56 -8.47
CA PHE A 72 -5.09 4.35 -7.95
C PHE A 72 -4.04 4.66 -6.87
N ALA A 73 -3.29 5.75 -7.01
CA ALA A 73 -2.35 6.22 -5.98
C ALA A 73 -3.09 6.55 -4.66
N ASN A 74 -4.24 7.23 -4.77
CA ASN A 74 -5.08 7.54 -3.61
C ASN A 74 -5.67 6.28 -2.98
N LYS A 75 -6.17 5.33 -3.78
CA LYS A 75 -6.67 4.04 -3.28
C LYS A 75 -5.58 3.23 -2.56
N HIS A 76 -4.37 3.22 -3.10
CA HIS A 76 -3.21 2.59 -2.45
C HIS A 76 -2.90 3.25 -1.11
N ARG A 77 -2.85 4.60 -1.06
CA ARG A 77 -2.60 5.34 0.17
C ARG A 77 -3.69 5.13 1.22
N GLN A 78 -4.96 5.12 0.82
CA GLN A 78 -6.09 4.83 1.70
C GLN A 78 -6.02 3.40 2.26
N ALA A 79 -5.72 2.41 1.42
CA ALA A 79 -5.58 1.03 1.87
C ALA A 79 -4.43 0.88 2.89
N GLY A 80 -3.31 1.56 2.66
CA GLY A 80 -2.19 1.62 3.61
C GLY A 80 -2.58 2.27 4.94
N ILE A 81 -3.32 3.39 4.92
CA ILE A 81 -3.81 4.06 6.14
C ILE A 81 -4.78 3.15 6.90
N GLN A 82 -5.72 2.49 6.22
CA GLN A 82 -6.67 1.56 6.85
C GLN A 82 -5.95 0.38 7.51
N PHE A 83 -4.96 -0.20 6.84
CA PHE A 83 -4.13 -1.25 7.40
C PHE A 83 -3.36 -0.78 8.63
N LEU A 84 -2.68 0.37 8.55
CA LEU A 84 -1.91 0.92 9.66
C LEU A 84 -2.79 1.27 10.87
N ALA A 85 -3.94 1.91 10.62
CA ALA A 85 -4.90 2.24 11.67
C ALA A 85 -5.41 1.00 12.39
N TYR A 86 -5.74 -0.06 11.65
CA TYR A 86 -6.14 -1.34 12.22
C TYR A 86 -5.03 -1.95 13.09
N VAL A 87 -3.79 -2.00 12.59
CA VAL A 87 -2.65 -2.53 13.34
C VAL A 87 -2.43 -1.77 14.64
N VAL A 88 -2.45 -0.43 14.60
CA VAL A 88 -2.30 0.41 15.80
C VAL A 88 -3.42 0.14 16.81
N LEU A 89 -4.67 0.03 16.36
CA LEU A 89 -5.81 -0.22 17.23
C LEU A 89 -5.70 -1.58 17.94
N VAL A 90 -5.36 -2.64 17.18
CA VAL A 90 -5.12 -3.97 17.74
C VAL A 90 -3.97 -3.97 18.74
N LEU A 91 -2.90 -3.23 18.47
CA LEU A 91 -1.73 -3.15 19.34
C LEU A 91 -2.05 -2.40 20.65
N VAL A 92 -2.77 -1.28 20.57
CA VAL A 92 -3.24 -0.54 21.76
C VAL A 92 -4.19 -1.40 22.59
N ALA A 93 -5.17 -2.05 21.96
CA ALA A 93 -6.10 -2.94 22.66
C ALA A 93 -5.36 -4.10 23.35
N SER A 94 -4.33 -4.66 22.70
CA SER A 94 -3.50 -5.72 23.29
C SER A 94 -2.71 -5.22 24.49
N ILE A 95 -2.07 -4.04 24.40
CA ILE A 95 -1.34 -3.43 25.53
C ILE A 95 -2.27 -3.19 26.72
N VAL A 96 -3.47 -2.62 26.48
CA VAL A 96 -4.45 -2.38 27.54
C VAL A 96 -4.90 -3.70 28.17
N TYR A 97 -5.19 -4.71 27.35
CA TYR A 97 -5.55 -6.04 27.84
C TYR A 97 -4.45 -6.64 28.73
N PHE A 98 -3.20 -6.67 28.27
CA PHE A 98 -2.06 -7.20 29.04
C PHE A 98 -1.66 -6.34 30.25
N LYS A 99 -2.09 -5.08 30.30
CA LYS A 99 -1.88 -4.21 31.47
C LYS A 99 -2.91 -4.45 32.58
N ILE A 100 -4.13 -4.86 32.20
CA ILE A 100 -5.26 -5.06 33.13
C ILE A 100 -5.33 -6.52 33.61
N ALA A 101 -4.94 -7.47 32.74
CA ALA A 101 -4.78 -8.89 33.07
C ALA A 101 -3.55 -9.13 33.96
#